data_AF-A0A260ZKB1-F1
#
_entry.id   AF-A0A260ZKB1-F1
#
_cell.length_a   1.000
_cell.length_b   1.000
_cell.length_c   1.000
_cell.angle_alpha   90.00
_cell.angle_beta   90.00
_cell.angle_gamma   90.00
#
_symmetry.space_group_name_H-M   'P 1'
#
loop_
_entity.id
_entity.type
_entity.pdbx_description
1 polymer ?
#
loop_
_entity_poly.entity_id
_entity_poly.type
_entity_poly.pdbx_seq_one_letter_code
_entity_poly.pdbx_strand_id
1 'polypeptide(L)'
;SPDAFRNITVLYAYSTDIDYTMFLRGANRMVYHSYMYRTMANVRFDTKEEEEIEYHTDAGSLNASLFSHKPDPSLGYGDKTTGSNLYNVLKKFLYNKKVSLCGTLVFILVPRNPDESNVSDIISQLRANHVMVHIAADPYPSGGSNSATLYEMSYQTNGYCLFGGFEHSTTLLYQ
;
A
#
# COMPACT_ATOMS: atom_id res chain seq x y z
N SER A 1 -6.43 -23.26 14.05
CA SER A 1 -7.82 -23.51 13.65
C SER A 1 -8.06 -22.84 12.31
N PRO A 2 -8.80 -23.45 11.37
CA PRO A 2 -9.20 -22.82 10.09
C PRO A 2 -9.91 -21.47 10.26
N ASP A 3 -10.40 -21.15 11.46
CA ASP A 3 -11.04 -19.88 11.79
C ASP A 3 -10.08 -18.75 12.20
N ALA A 4 -8.79 -19.04 12.43
CA ALA A 4 -7.83 -18.03 12.90
C ALA A 4 -7.43 -17.01 11.80
N PHE A 5 -7.52 -17.39 10.51
CA PHE A 5 -7.20 -16.49 9.40
C PHE A 5 -8.39 -15.65 8.91
N ARG A 6 -9.62 -15.96 9.37
CA ARG A 6 -10.85 -15.31 8.90
C ARG A 6 -11.13 -13.94 9.52
N ASN A 7 -10.13 -13.31 10.16
CA ASN A 7 -10.32 -12.03 10.85
C ASN A 7 -9.24 -10.98 10.54
N ILE A 8 -8.45 -11.21 9.50
CA ILE A 8 -7.35 -10.33 9.11
C ILE A 8 -7.86 -9.32 8.06
N THR A 9 -7.47 -8.07 8.22
CA THR A 9 -7.62 -7.03 7.21
C THR A 9 -6.39 -7.03 6.31
N VAL A 10 -6.57 -6.76 5.02
CA VAL A 10 -5.46 -6.43 4.11
C VAL A 10 -5.68 -5.06 3.47
N LEU A 11 -4.64 -4.25 3.37
CA LEU A 11 -4.64 -3.00 2.62
C LEU A 11 -3.72 -3.12 1.40
N TYR A 12 -4.24 -2.81 0.22
CA TYR A 12 -3.47 -2.63 -1.00
C TYR A 12 -3.44 -1.16 -1.40
N ALA A 13 -2.29 -0.50 -1.23
CA ALA A 13 -2.08 0.88 -1.61
C ALA A 13 -1.14 0.96 -2.81
N TYR A 14 -1.43 1.84 -3.76
CA TYR A 14 -0.60 2.01 -4.95
C TYR A 14 -0.58 3.48 -5.39
N SER A 15 0.60 3.95 -5.78
CA SER A 15 0.76 5.31 -6.31
C SER A 15 0.07 5.44 -7.67
N THR A 16 -0.45 6.62 -7.99
CA THR A 16 -0.97 6.93 -9.33
C THR A 16 0.13 6.98 -10.40
N ASP A 17 1.39 7.13 -9.98
CA ASP A 17 2.56 7.15 -10.88
C ASP A 17 2.98 5.75 -11.35
N ILE A 18 2.35 4.69 -10.85
CA ILE A 18 2.73 3.32 -11.19
C ILE A 18 2.32 2.93 -12.61
N ASP A 19 3.17 2.14 -13.27
CA ASP A 19 2.81 1.51 -14.54
C ASP A 19 1.57 0.62 -14.41
N TYR A 20 0.68 0.72 -15.40
CA TYR A 20 -0.59 0.00 -15.42
C TYR A 20 -0.42 -1.52 -15.33
N THR A 21 0.62 -2.08 -15.95
CA THR A 21 0.90 -3.53 -15.91
C THR A 21 1.22 -3.98 -14.49
N MET A 22 1.98 -3.18 -13.75
CA MET A 22 2.36 -3.48 -12.37
C MET A 22 1.17 -3.39 -11.42
N PHE A 23 0.38 -2.33 -11.57
CA PHE A 23 -0.90 -2.21 -10.89
C PHE A 23 -1.79 -3.44 -11.18
N LEU A 24 -1.94 -3.83 -12.45
CA LEU A 24 -2.79 -4.95 -12.86
C LEU A 24 -2.35 -6.27 -12.23
N ARG A 25 -1.03 -6.53 -12.16
CA ARG A 25 -0.48 -7.72 -11.50
C ARG A 25 -0.80 -7.73 -10.00
N GLY A 26 -0.61 -6.62 -9.30
CA GLY A 26 -0.94 -6.51 -7.88
C GLY A 26 -2.44 -6.63 -7.62
N ALA A 27 -3.27 -5.91 -8.39
CA ALA A 27 -4.72 -5.95 -8.30
C ALA A 27 -5.28 -7.37 -8.52
N ASN A 28 -4.81 -8.08 -9.55
CA ASN A 28 -5.24 -9.45 -9.81
C ASN A 28 -4.88 -10.41 -8.67
N ARG A 29 -3.71 -10.24 -8.04
CA ARG A 29 -3.31 -11.04 -6.87
C ARG A 29 -4.17 -10.74 -5.65
N MET A 30 -4.46 -9.47 -5.39
CA MET A 30 -5.34 -9.07 -4.30
C MET A 30 -6.75 -9.64 -4.45
N VAL A 31 -7.31 -9.61 -5.66
CA VAL A 31 -8.61 -10.22 -5.95
C VAL A 31 -8.55 -11.74 -5.82
N TYR A 32 -7.51 -12.39 -6.37
CA TYR A 32 -7.34 -13.84 -6.30
C TYR A 32 -7.22 -14.36 -4.85
N HIS A 33 -6.48 -13.66 -3.99
CA HIS A 33 -6.29 -14.03 -2.58
C HIS A 33 -7.34 -13.44 -1.61
N SER A 34 -8.35 -12.74 -2.12
CA SER A 34 -9.38 -12.09 -1.30
C SER A 34 -10.05 -13.03 -0.29
N TYR A 35 -10.23 -14.32 -0.63
CA TYR A 35 -10.81 -15.34 0.24
C TYR A 35 -10.02 -15.62 1.53
N MET A 36 -8.77 -15.16 1.61
CA MET A 36 -7.91 -15.30 2.79
C MET A 36 -8.19 -14.24 3.85
N TYR A 37 -8.90 -13.17 3.50
CA TYR A 37 -9.06 -11.98 4.34
C TYR A 37 -10.53 -11.76 4.70
N ARG A 38 -10.77 -11.20 5.89
CA ARG A 38 -12.13 -10.78 6.30
C ARG A 38 -12.55 -9.49 5.62
N THR A 39 -11.60 -8.59 5.49
CA THR A 39 -11.81 -7.27 4.92
C THR A 39 -10.61 -6.91 4.08
N MET A 40 -10.87 -6.48 2.85
CA MET A 40 -9.84 -5.92 1.97
C MET A 40 -10.07 -4.43 1.86
N ALA A 41 -8.99 -3.68 1.79
CA ALA A 41 -9.01 -2.25 1.57
C ALA A 41 -8.11 -1.87 0.40
N ASN A 42 -8.46 -0.83 -0.33
CA ASN A 42 -7.60 -0.27 -1.36
C ASN A 42 -7.64 1.26 -1.38
N VAL A 43 -6.57 1.85 -1.90
CA VAL A 43 -6.45 3.28 -2.10
C VAL A 43 -5.37 3.58 -3.14
N ARG A 44 -5.68 4.51 -4.05
CA ARG A 44 -4.68 5.12 -4.94
C ARG A 44 -4.14 6.38 -4.28
N PHE A 45 -2.82 6.58 -4.30
CA PHE A 45 -2.18 7.73 -3.66
C PHE A 45 -1.26 8.49 -4.62
N ASP A 46 -0.56 9.52 -4.14
CA ASP A 46 0.19 10.50 -4.93
C ASP A 46 -0.65 11.30 -5.94
N THR A 47 -1.93 11.48 -5.61
CA THR A 47 -2.87 12.34 -6.34
C THR A 47 -2.89 13.74 -5.73
N LYS A 48 -3.19 14.77 -6.55
CA LYS A 48 -3.34 16.17 -6.07
C LYS A 48 -4.47 16.31 -5.06
N GLU A 49 -5.57 15.62 -5.31
CA GLU A 49 -6.70 15.47 -4.38
C GLU A 49 -6.59 14.10 -3.74
N GLU A 50 -6.44 14.04 -2.41
CA GLU A 50 -6.28 12.77 -1.71
C GLU A 50 -7.54 11.92 -1.80
N GLU A 51 -7.38 10.65 -2.16
CA GLU A 51 -8.49 9.68 -2.19
C GLU A 51 -8.74 9.07 -0.81
N GLU A 52 -9.96 8.55 -0.63
CA GLU A 52 -10.36 7.84 0.57
C GLU A 52 -10.03 6.35 0.46
N ILE A 53 -9.79 5.72 1.62
CA ILE A 53 -9.60 4.27 1.68
C ILE A 53 -10.96 3.59 1.59
N GLU A 54 -11.13 2.75 0.57
CA GLU A 54 -12.32 1.94 0.37
C GLU A 54 -12.14 0.56 1.02
N TYR A 55 -13.23 -0.01 1.53
CA TYR A 55 -13.24 -1.26 2.30
C TYR A 55 -14.28 -2.22 1.74
N HIS A 56 -13.91 -3.50 1.65
CA HIS A 56 -14.62 -4.53 0.89
C HIS A 56 -14.65 -5.84 1.67
N THR A 57 -15.74 -6.60 1.54
CA THR A 57 -15.90 -7.93 2.16
C THR A 57 -16.02 -9.06 1.15
N ASP A 58 -16.05 -8.75 -0.14
CA ASP A 58 -16.11 -9.73 -1.23
C ASP A 58 -15.17 -9.35 -2.38
N ALA A 59 -14.79 -10.36 -3.18
CA ALA A 59 -13.86 -10.18 -4.29
C ALA A 59 -14.41 -9.26 -5.38
N GLY A 60 -15.73 -9.25 -5.58
CA GLY A 60 -16.39 -8.48 -6.64
C GLY A 60 -16.35 -6.98 -6.36
N SER A 61 -16.66 -6.56 -5.13
CA SER A 61 -16.57 -5.16 -4.70
C SER A 61 -15.14 -4.64 -4.74
N LEU A 62 -14.17 -5.41 -4.23
CA LEU A 62 -12.74 -5.09 -4.32
C LEU A 62 -12.31 -4.91 -5.78
N ASN A 63 -12.66 -5.85 -6.65
CA ASN A 63 -12.32 -5.79 -8.07
C ASN A 63 -12.92 -4.54 -8.73
N ALA A 64 -14.21 -4.27 -8.50
CA ALA A 64 -14.86 -3.09 -9.05
C ALA A 64 -14.16 -1.79 -8.62
N SER A 65 -13.80 -1.66 -7.34
CA SER A 65 -13.10 -0.48 -6.80
C SER A 65 -11.70 -0.30 -7.39
N LEU A 66 -10.92 -1.37 -7.49
CA LEU A 66 -9.57 -1.29 -8.09
C LEU A 66 -9.65 -0.82 -9.55
N PHE A 67 -10.58 -1.36 -10.33
CA PHE A 67 -10.70 -1.03 -11.75
C PHE A 67 -11.41 0.31 -12.02
N SER A 68 -12.11 0.90 -11.04
CA SER A 68 -12.55 2.30 -11.11
C SER A 68 -11.42 3.28 -10.74
N HIS A 69 -10.46 2.86 -9.92
CA HIS A 69 -9.32 3.66 -9.44
C HIS A 69 -7.98 3.23 -10.05
N LYS A 70 -7.93 2.89 -11.35
CA LYS A 70 -6.68 2.53 -12.05
C LYS A 70 -5.66 3.67 -11.99
N PRO A 71 -4.34 3.44 -12.00
CA PRO A 71 -3.35 4.51 -12.06
C PRO A 71 -3.66 5.52 -13.18
N ASP A 72 -3.62 6.81 -12.85
CA ASP A 72 -3.88 7.90 -13.79
C ASP A 72 -2.87 9.04 -13.53
N PRO A 73 -1.82 9.16 -14.35
CA PRO A 73 -0.80 10.19 -14.18
C PRO A 73 -1.35 11.62 -14.23
N SER A 74 -2.52 11.86 -14.84
CA SER A 74 -3.12 13.20 -14.91
C SER A 74 -3.60 13.70 -13.54
N LEU A 75 -3.91 12.78 -12.62
CA LEU A 75 -4.29 13.07 -11.24
C LEU A 75 -3.08 13.33 -10.33
N GLY A 76 -1.89 12.91 -10.78
CA GLY A 76 -0.64 13.06 -10.02
C GLY A 76 -0.12 14.50 -9.97
N TYR A 77 0.96 14.70 -9.21
CA TYR A 77 1.56 16.01 -8.99
C TYR A 77 2.05 16.69 -10.28
N GLY A 78 2.51 15.91 -11.26
CA GLY A 78 3.00 16.41 -12.54
C GLY A 78 4.45 16.92 -12.51
N ASP A 79 5.16 16.66 -11.41
CA ASP A 79 6.57 17.01 -11.22
C ASP A 79 7.39 15.80 -10.72
N LYS A 80 8.72 15.98 -10.65
CA LYS A 80 9.66 14.97 -10.16
C LYS A 80 10.32 15.34 -8.82
N THR A 81 9.81 16.35 -8.13
CA THR A 81 10.41 16.89 -6.90
C THR A 81 9.55 16.61 -5.67
N THR A 82 8.23 16.67 -5.81
CA THR A 82 7.26 16.44 -4.73
C THR A 82 7.36 15.00 -4.24
N GLY A 83 7.54 14.82 -2.94
CA GLY A 83 7.53 13.51 -2.30
C GLY A 83 6.17 12.84 -2.29
N SER A 84 6.18 11.53 -2.04
CA SER A 84 4.97 10.74 -1.90
C SER A 84 4.20 11.08 -0.64
N ASN A 85 2.86 11.07 -0.72
CA ASN A 85 1.99 11.23 0.46
C ASN A 85 1.66 9.90 1.15
N LEU A 86 2.43 8.84 0.91
CA LEU A 86 2.23 7.51 1.49
C LEU A 86 2.00 7.53 3.01
N TYR A 87 2.76 8.34 3.75
CA TYR A 87 2.64 8.38 5.20
C TYR A 87 1.33 9.03 5.68
N ASN A 88 0.69 9.87 4.88
CA ASN A 88 -0.68 10.33 5.14
C ASN A 88 -1.68 9.19 4.97
N VAL A 89 -1.52 8.36 3.94
CA VAL A 89 -2.36 7.16 3.72
C VAL A 89 -2.27 6.22 4.91
N LEU A 90 -1.06 5.92 5.39
CA LEU A 90 -0.87 5.05 6.56
C LEU A 90 -1.48 5.64 7.84
N LYS A 91 -1.38 6.97 8.05
CA LYS A 91 -2.07 7.64 9.16
C LYS A 91 -3.60 7.51 9.02
N LYS A 92 -4.17 7.83 7.86
CA LYS A 92 -5.61 7.66 7.61
C LYS A 92 -6.07 6.24 7.89
N PHE A 93 -5.26 5.25 7.48
CA PHE A 93 -5.54 3.85 7.76
C PHE A 93 -5.49 3.55 9.26
N LEU A 94 -4.48 3.99 10.01
CA LEU A 94 -4.42 3.79 11.47
C LEU A 94 -5.62 4.41 12.22
N TYR A 95 -6.23 5.49 11.69
CA TYR A 95 -7.35 6.18 12.33
C TYR A 95 -8.74 5.81 11.79
N ASN A 96 -8.86 4.78 10.94
CA ASN A 96 -10.06 4.55 10.14
C ASN A 96 -11.36 4.24 10.94
N LYS A 97 -11.26 3.69 12.16
CA LYS A 97 -12.39 3.22 13.01
C LYS A 97 -13.41 2.26 12.35
N LYS A 98 -13.19 1.84 11.10
CA LYS A 98 -14.04 0.94 10.29
C LYS A 98 -13.64 -0.53 10.46
N VAL A 99 -12.34 -0.82 10.65
CA VAL A 99 -11.80 -2.19 10.72
C VAL A 99 -10.83 -2.38 11.88
N SER A 100 -10.69 -3.63 12.31
CA SER A 100 -9.61 -4.02 13.24
C SER A 100 -8.26 -3.94 12.52
N LEU A 101 -7.29 -3.31 13.19
CA LEU A 101 -5.92 -3.19 12.70
C LEU A 101 -5.04 -4.38 13.12
N CYS A 102 -5.39 -5.08 14.20
CA CYS A 102 -4.53 -6.10 14.78
C CYS A 102 -4.19 -7.20 13.76
N GLY A 103 -2.90 -7.35 13.44
CA GLY A 103 -2.41 -8.38 12.50
C GLY A 103 -2.64 -8.07 11.03
N THR A 104 -2.96 -6.81 10.68
CA THR A 104 -3.17 -6.38 9.29
C THR A 104 -1.91 -6.56 8.44
N LEU A 105 -2.10 -6.96 7.19
CA LEU A 105 -1.07 -6.91 6.16
C LEU A 105 -1.28 -5.67 5.29
N VAL A 106 -0.20 -4.94 5.01
CA VAL A 106 -0.23 -3.76 4.13
C VAL A 106 0.75 -3.99 2.98
N PHE A 107 0.24 -3.93 1.75
CA PHE A 107 1.03 -4.05 0.53
C PHE A 107 1.01 -2.72 -0.21
N ILE A 108 2.20 -2.18 -0.51
CA ILE A 108 2.34 -0.85 -1.07
C ILE A 108 3.24 -0.89 -2.30
N LEU A 109 2.79 -0.27 -3.39
CA LEU A 109 3.61 -0.03 -4.56
C LEU A 109 3.96 1.46 -4.67
N VAL A 110 5.25 1.77 -4.57
CA VAL A 110 5.79 3.12 -4.33
C VAL A 110 6.83 3.51 -5.38
N PRO A 111 6.42 4.01 -6.56
CA PRO A 111 7.34 4.59 -7.54
C PRO A 111 7.90 5.94 -7.13
N ARG A 112 7.24 6.68 -6.23
CA ARG A 112 7.66 8.00 -5.73
C ARG A 112 8.18 7.88 -4.30
N ASN A 113 9.39 8.35 -4.04
CA ASN A 113 9.89 8.37 -2.66
C ASN A 113 9.13 9.41 -1.82
N PRO A 114 8.95 9.18 -0.52
CA PRO A 114 8.53 10.23 0.41
C PRO A 114 9.67 11.25 0.62
N ASP A 115 9.35 12.39 1.23
CA ASP A 115 10.33 13.40 1.65
C ASP A 115 10.52 13.44 3.17
N GLU A 116 9.57 12.88 3.92
CA GLU A 116 9.58 12.84 5.36
C GLU A 116 10.82 12.11 5.89
N SER A 117 11.46 12.69 6.90
CA SER A 117 12.64 12.11 7.55
C SER A 117 12.32 11.42 8.87
N ASN A 118 11.14 11.66 9.45
CA ASN A 118 10.72 11.08 10.72
C ASN A 118 9.37 10.36 10.58
N VAL A 119 9.42 9.03 10.66
CA VAL A 119 8.26 8.13 10.56
C VAL A 119 8.04 7.31 11.84
N SER A 120 8.76 7.64 12.92
CA SER A 120 8.82 6.87 14.16
C SER A 120 7.47 6.71 14.86
N ASP A 121 6.61 7.74 14.83
CA ASP A 121 5.26 7.68 15.39
C ASP A 121 4.37 6.69 14.62
N ILE A 122 4.40 6.74 13.29
CA ILE A 122 3.63 5.83 12.42
C ILE A 122 4.09 4.39 12.66
N ILE A 123 5.41 4.16 12.68
CA ILE A 123 5.99 2.84 12.97
C ILE A 123 5.56 2.34 14.34
N SER A 124 5.61 3.18 15.37
CA SER A 124 5.20 2.81 16.73
C SER A 124 3.75 2.35 16.77
N GLN A 125 2.86 3.06 16.09
CA GLN A 125 1.44 2.72 16.03
C GLN A 125 1.15 1.45 15.22
N LEU A 126 1.84 1.26 14.08
CA LEU A 126 1.74 0.03 13.28
C LEU A 126 2.19 -1.19 14.10
N ARG A 127 3.33 -1.07 14.80
CA ARG A 127 3.86 -2.13 15.67
C ARG A 127 2.93 -2.45 16.83
N ALA A 128 2.36 -1.44 17.47
CA ALA A 128 1.38 -1.64 18.56
C ALA A 128 0.13 -2.41 18.08
N ASN A 129 -0.20 -2.33 16.79
CA ASN A 129 -1.28 -3.07 16.16
C ASN A 129 -0.81 -4.32 15.40
N HIS A 130 0.44 -4.76 15.55
CA HIS A 130 1.00 -5.91 14.83
C HIS A 130 0.78 -5.84 13.31
N VAL A 131 0.79 -4.63 12.74
CA VAL A 131 0.65 -4.42 11.30
C VAL A 131 1.99 -4.66 10.63
N MET A 132 1.99 -5.46 9.57
CA MET A 132 3.18 -5.72 8.75
C MET A 132 3.10 -4.93 7.45
N VAL A 133 4.12 -4.14 7.15
CA VAL A 133 4.14 -3.26 5.97
C VAL A 133 5.15 -3.75 4.94
N HIS A 134 4.66 -4.21 3.79
CA HIS A 134 5.44 -4.69 2.68
C HIS A 134 5.42 -3.67 1.55
N ILE A 135 6.60 -3.26 1.10
CA ILE A 135 6.77 -2.19 0.11
C ILE A 135 7.54 -2.76 -1.10
N ALA A 136 7.04 -2.51 -2.31
CA ALA A 136 7.89 -2.48 -3.49
C ALA A 136 8.12 -1.03 -3.88
N ALA A 137 9.39 -0.64 -3.93
CA ALA A 137 9.84 0.68 -4.30
C ALA A 137 10.57 0.65 -5.65
N ASP A 138 10.41 1.70 -6.45
CA ASP A 138 11.15 1.83 -7.71
C ASP A 138 12.60 2.24 -7.42
N PRO A 139 13.62 1.54 -7.97
CA PRO A 139 15.00 2.01 -7.89
C PRO A 139 15.24 3.36 -8.60
N TYR A 140 14.35 3.76 -9.52
CA TYR A 140 14.37 5.02 -10.25
C TYR A 140 13.13 5.85 -9.92
N PRO A 141 13.12 6.56 -8.78
CA PRO A 141 11.90 7.18 -8.27
C PRO A 141 11.35 8.24 -9.21
N SER A 142 10.02 8.29 -9.35
CA SER A 142 9.31 9.32 -10.14
C SER A 142 9.37 10.70 -9.49
N GLY A 143 9.67 10.77 -8.20
CA GLY A 143 9.96 11.99 -7.44
C GLY A 143 10.25 11.71 -5.96
N GLY A 144 10.39 12.79 -5.19
CA GLY A 144 10.81 12.73 -3.80
C GLY A 144 12.26 12.25 -3.61
N SER A 145 12.73 12.29 -2.38
CA SER A 145 14.17 12.19 -2.10
C SER A 145 14.57 11.12 -1.09
N ASN A 146 13.65 10.66 -0.24
CA ASN A 146 14.00 9.83 0.90
C ASN A 146 13.48 8.39 0.79
N SER A 147 14.25 7.52 0.16
CA SER A 147 13.94 6.08 0.14
C SER A 147 14.25 5.36 1.45
N ALA A 148 15.06 5.95 2.34
CA ALA A 148 15.51 5.28 3.56
C ALA A 148 14.35 4.99 4.52
N THR A 149 13.37 5.89 4.58
CA THR A 149 12.19 5.71 5.44
C THR A 149 11.22 4.64 4.92
N LEU A 150 11.26 4.30 3.62
CA LEU A 150 10.52 3.15 3.09
C LEU A 150 11.11 1.84 3.64
N TYR A 151 12.43 1.71 3.61
CA TYR A 151 13.11 0.56 4.20
C TYR A 151 12.88 0.48 5.71
N GLU A 152 13.05 1.60 6.43
CA GLU A 152 12.82 1.67 7.89
C GLU A 152 11.40 1.24 8.25
N MET A 153 10.39 1.74 7.53
CA MET A 153 8.99 1.39 7.73
C MET A 153 8.75 -0.11 7.64
N SER A 154 9.18 -0.75 6.55
CA SER A 154 9.01 -2.19 6.38
C SER A 154 9.81 -2.99 7.40
N TYR A 155 11.09 -2.66 7.61
CA TYR A 155 11.97 -3.39 8.52
C TYR A 155 11.43 -3.38 9.95
N GLN A 156 11.04 -2.22 10.47
CA GLN A 156 10.57 -2.07 11.85
C GLN A 156 9.19 -2.69 12.09
N THR A 157 8.42 -2.96 11.03
CA THR A 157 7.09 -3.57 11.09
C THR A 157 7.10 -5.06 10.73
N ASN A 158 8.28 -5.70 10.68
CA ASN A 158 8.46 -7.10 10.27
C ASN A 158 8.00 -7.40 8.82
N GLY A 159 7.93 -6.38 7.98
CA GLY A 159 7.73 -6.52 6.54
C GLY A 159 9.05 -6.55 5.78
N TYR A 160 8.94 -6.41 4.45
CA TYR A 160 10.10 -6.28 3.57
C TYR A 160 9.91 -5.10 2.62
N CYS A 161 11.02 -4.45 2.28
CA CYS A 161 11.07 -3.40 1.26
C CYS A 161 11.92 -3.90 0.11
N LEU A 162 11.32 -4.07 -1.06
CA LEU A 162 11.98 -4.54 -2.27
C LEU A 162 12.29 -3.35 -3.17
N PHE A 163 13.58 -3.14 -3.43
CA PHE A 163 14.04 -2.22 -4.47
C PHE A 163 14.39 -3.03 -5.71
N GLY A 164 13.61 -2.90 -6.77
CA GLY A 164 13.86 -3.62 -8.01
C GLY A 164 12.74 -3.46 -9.02
N GLY A 165 13.03 -3.75 -10.29
CA GLY A 165 12.04 -3.72 -11.36
C GLY A 165 10.82 -4.57 -10.96
N PHE A 166 9.66 -3.90 -10.87
CA PHE A 166 8.42 -4.39 -10.26
C PHE A 166 7.91 -5.74 -10.81
N GLU A 167 8.43 -6.21 -11.94
CA GLU A 167 8.15 -7.54 -12.48
C GLU A 167 8.48 -8.67 -11.49
N HIS A 168 9.57 -8.55 -10.73
CA HIS A 168 9.96 -9.55 -9.73
C HIS A 168 9.37 -9.24 -8.35
N SER A 169 9.26 -7.96 -8.00
CA SER A 169 8.81 -7.45 -6.70
C SER A 169 7.35 -7.80 -6.41
N THR A 170 6.47 -7.71 -7.42
CA THR A 170 5.05 -8.09 -7.28
C THR A 170 4.85 -9.59 -7.08
N THR A 171 5.81 -10.43 -7.48
CA THR A 171 5.71 -11.87 -7.22
C THR A 171 6.03 -12.23 -5.78
N LEU A 172 6.98 -11.52 -5.18
CA LEU A 172 7.41 -11.70 -3.81
C LEU A 172 6.45 -11.02 -2.82
N LEU A 173 5.77 -9.95 -3.24
CA LEU A 173 4.84 -9.19 -2.40
C LEU A 173 3.64 -10.00 -1.90
N TYR A 174 3.25 -11.07 -2.58
CA TYR A 174 2.02 -11.80 -2.24
C TYR A 174 2.27 -13.32 -2.10
N GLN A 175 3.44 -13.70 -1.57
CA GLN A 175 3.71 -15.06 -1.12
C GLN A 175 3.18 -15.30 0.29
#